data_AF-A0AA50YLP0-F1
#
_entry.id   AF-A0AA50YLP0-F1
#
_cell.length_a   1.000
_cell.length_b   1.000
_cell.length_c   1.000
_cell.angle_alpha   90.00
_cell.angle_beta   90.00
_cell.angle_gamma   90.00
#
_symmetry.space_group_name_H-M   'P 1'
#
loop_
_entity.id
_entity.type
_entity.pdbx_description
1 polymer ?
#
loop_
_entity_poly.entity_id
_entity_poly.type
_entity_poly.pdbx_seq_one_letter_code
_entity_poly.pdbx_strand_id
1 'polypeptide(L)' 'FELSHNGHRFLAQEVMRYETGPNVVMTCSVRDVGSRTYLAAGQESHCQLYQVTPRLVDAAELRRGS' A
#
# COMPACT_ATOMS: atom_id res chain seq x y z
N PHE A 1 11.38 1.32 -2.80
CA PHE A 1 11.28 1.91 -1.43
C PHE A 1 10.63 0.94 -0.45
N GLU A 2 10.82 1.14 0.86
CA GLU A 2 9.98 0.56 1.91
C GLU A 2 9.05 1.64 2.47
N LEU A 3 7.75 1.35 2.46
CA LEU A 3 6.71 2.26 2.91
C LEU A 3 6.32 1.95 4.35
N SER A 4 6.31 2.99 5.20
CA SER A 4 5.88 2.89 6.59
C SER A 4 5.16 4.16 7.05
N HIS A 5 4.57 4.12 8.24
CA HIS A 5 3.96 5.28 8.88
C HIS A 5 4.50 5.43 10.30
N ASN A 6 5.05 6.60 10.65
CA ASN A 6 5.74 6.80 11.92
C ASN A 6 4.87 7.39 13.05
N GLY A 7 3.56 7.43 12.85
CA GLY A 7 2.59 8.07 13.75
C GLY A 7 2.20 9.49 13.34
N HIS A 8 3.01 10.16 12.52
CA HIS A 8 2.74 11.52 12.02
C HIS A 8 2.61 11.61 10.50
N ARG A 9 3.42 10.84 9.76
CA ARG A 9 3.44 10.86 8.29
C ARG A 9 3.85 9.50 7.72
N PHE A 10 3.52 9.31 6.46
CA PHE A 10 4.09 8.23 5.66
C PHE A 10 5.54 8.54 5.30
N LEU A 11 6.37 7.49 5.27
CA LEU A 11 7.77 7.53 4.91
C LEU A 11 8.00 6.56 3.76
N ALA A 12 8.79 7.00 2.78
CA ALA A 12 9.34 6.15 1.73
C ALA A 12 10.84 6.08 1.92
N GLN A 13 11.32 4.98 2.49
CA GLN A 13 12.74 4.78 2.75
C GLN A 13 13.38 4.06 1.56
N GLU A 14 14.48 4.60 1.06
CA GLU A 14 15.30 3.88 0.08
C GLU A 14 16.02 2.74 0.80
N VAL A 15 15.91 1.55 0.23
CA VAL A 15 16.51 0.33 0.79
C VAL A 15 17.10 -0.47 -0.34
N MET A 16 18.36 -0.85 -0.17
CA MET A 16 19.04 -1.79 -1.04
C MET A 16 18.37 -3.16 -0.88
N ARG A 17 17.94 -3.75 -1.99
CA ARG A 17 17.37 -5.09 -2.03
C ARG A 17 18.28 -6.00 -2.84
N TYR A 18 18.25 -7.28 -2.50
CA TYR A 18 18.80 -8.33 -3.35
C TYR A 18 18.02 -8.37 -4.67
N GLU A 19 18.69 -8.78 -5.75
CA GLU A 19 18.09 -8.89 -7.07
C GLU A 19 16.96 -9.94 -7.06
N THR A 20 15.74 -9.51 -7.41
CA THR A 20 14.52 -10.34 -7.44
C THR A 20 14.21 -10.89 -8.83
N GLY A 21 15.12 -10.71 -9.79
CA GLY A 21 14.94 -11.09 -11.19
C GLY A 21 13.77 -10.32 -11.82
N PRO A 22 12.81 -11.00 -12.49
CA PRO A 22 11.68 -10.35 -13.14
C PRO A 22 10.57 -9.90 -12.17
N ASN A 23 10.70 -10.18 -10.86
CA ASN A 23 9.63 -9.91 -9.90
C ASN A 23 9.74 -8.49 -9.34
N VAL A 24 8.66 -7.72 -9.45
CA VAL A 24 8.55 -6.39 -8.86
C VAL A 24 8.22 -6.49 -7.38
N VAL A 25 9.01 -5.83 -6.52
CA VAL A 25 8.68 -5.72 -5.10
C VAL A 25 7.72 -4.55 -4.89
N MET A 26 6.53 -4.86 -4.38
CA MET A 26 5.58 -3.86 -3.88
C MET A 26 5.67 -3.75 -2.37
N THR A 27 5.56 -2.53 -1.85
CA THR A 27 5.33 -2.30 -0.42
C THR A 27 4.11 -1.41 -0.24
N CYS A 28 3.47 -1.54 0.93
CA CYS A 28 2.37 -0.67 1.30
C CYS A 28 2.35 -0.40 2.80
N SER A 29 1.76 0.72 3.19
CA SER A 29 1.46 1.07 4.57
C SER A 29 0.07 1.67 4.65
N VAL A 30 -0.70 1.25 5.66
CA VAL A 30 -2.08 1.70 5.88
C VAL A 30 -2.15 2.48 7.18
N ARG A 31 -2.90 3.57 7.17
CA ARG A 31 -3.21 4.33 8.38
C ARG A 31 -4.67 4.74 8.41
N ASP A 32 -5.36 4.34 9.47
CA ASP A 32 -6.69 4.82 9.80
C ASP A 32 -6.61 6.05 10.72
N VAL A 33 -7.34 7.10 10.36
CA VAL A 33 -7.50 8.33 11.14
C VAL A 33 -8.96 8.72 11.15
N GLY A 34 -9.65 8.42 12.26
CA GLY A 34 -11.10 8.65 12.37
C GLY A 34 -11.87 7.82 11.34
N SER A 35 -12.61 8.49 10.45
CA SER A 35 -13.38 7.86 9.37
C SER A 35 -12.64 7.74 8.03
N ARG A 36 -11.36 8.12 7.99
CA ARG A 36 -10.54 8.10 6.77
C ARG A 36 -9.49 7.02 6.86
N THR A 37 -9.38 6.21 5.82
CA THR A 37 -8.29 5.24 5.64
C THR A 37 -7.36 5.75 4.54
N TYR A 38 -6.08 5.79 4.84
CA TYR A 38 -5.02 6.18 3.91
C TYR A 38 -4.15 4.97 3.58
N LEU A 39 -3.87 4.78 2.30
CA LEU A 39 -3.01 3.71 1.77
C LEU A 39 -1.84 4.35 1.04
N ALA A 40 -0.62 4.22 1.57
CA ALA A 40 0.59 4.42 0.80
C ALA A 40 0.92 3.09 0.12
N ALA A 41 1.05 3.08 -1.21
CA ALA A 41 1.44 1.89 -1.96
C ALA A 41 2.44 2.28 -3.05
N GLY A 42 3.42 1.40 -3.29
CA GLY A 42 4.48 1.71 -4.22
C GLY A 42 5.28 0.51 -4.66
N GLN A 43 5.85 0.64 -5.85
CA GLN A 43 6.84 -0.25 -6.43
C GLN A 43 8.25 0.26 -6.09
N GLU A 44 9.27 -0.35 -6.68
CA GLU A 44 10.67 0.05 -6.45
C GLU A 44 10.96 1.52 -6.74
N SER A 45 10.36 2.08 -7.80
CA SER A 45 10.63 3.44 -8.30
C SER A 45 9.48 4.44 -8.14
N HIS A 46 8.26 3.99 -7.80
CA HIS A 46 7.08 4.86 -7.75
C HIS A 46 6.24 4.60 -6.51
N CYS A 47 5.89 5.65 -5.78
CA CYS A 47 5.04 5.57 -4.59
C CYS A 47 3.87 6.55 -4.71
N GLN A 48 2.68 6.13 -4.31
CA GLN A 48 1.49 6.96 -4.29
C GLN A 48 0.76 6.84 -2.96
N LEU A 49 0.06 7.90 -2.58
CA LEU A 49 -0.80 7.95 -1.40
C LEU A 49 -2.25 8.09 -1.85
N TYR A 50 -3.10 7.18 -1.37
CA TYR A 50 -4.52 7.14 -1.67
C TYR A 50 -5.33 7.35 -0.39
N GLN A 51 -6.45 8.06 -0.51
CA GLN A 51 -7.53 7.97 0.47
C GLN A 51 -8.51 6.93 -0.04
N VAL A 52 -8.73 5.86 0.73
CA VAL A 52 -9.57 4.73 0.33
C VAL A 52 -10.81 4.65 1.21
N THR A 53 -11.91 4.17 0.63
CA THR A 53 -13.13 3.82 1.34
C THR A 53 -13.28 2.31 1.30
N PRO A 54 -12.88 1.58 2.35
CA PRO A 54 -13.00 0.13 2.37
C PRO A 54 -14.48 -0.27 2.37
N ARG A 55 -14.81 -1.28 1.58
CA ARG A 55 -16.15 -1.90 1.56
C ARG A 55 -16.00 -3.38 1.86
N LEU A 56 -16.79 -3.87 2.82
CA LEU A 56 -16.91 -5.31 3.04
C LEU A 56 -17.75 -5.92 1.90
N VAL A 57 -17.22 -6.99 1.33
CA VAL A 57 -17.87 -7.78 0.26
C VAL A 57 -17.90 -9.23 0.66
N ASP A 58 -18.90 -9.97 0.20
CA ASP A 58 -18.93 -11.42 0.39
C ASP A 58 -17.97 -12.13 -0.60
N ALA A 59 -17.68 -13.40 -0.33
CA ALA A 59 -16.77 -14.19 -1.16
C ALA A 59 -17.30 -14.43 -2.58
N ALA A 60 -18.62 -14.44 -2.77
CA ALA A 60 -19.22 -14.62 -4.09
C ALA A 60 -19.07 -13.35 -4.92
N GLU A 61 -19.17 -12.17 -4.31
CA GLU A 61 -18.96 -10.87 -4.92
C GLU A 61 -17.49 -10.66 -5.30
N LEU A 62 -16.54 -11.01 -4.42
CA LEU A 62 -15.11 -10.90 -4.70
C LEU A 62 -14.71 -11.66 -5.99
N ARG A 63 -15.29 -12.84 -6.21
CA ARG A 63 -15.00 -13.69 -7.38
C ARG A 63 -15.59 -13.17 -8.68
N ARG A 64 -16.65 -12.36 -8.63
CA ARG A 64 -17.30 -11.81 -9.82
C ARG A 64 -16.49 -10.70 -10.48
N GLY A 65 -15.51 -10.13 -9.76
CA GLY A 65 -14.80 -8.93 -10.19
C GLY A 65 -15.74 -7.71 -10.12
N SER A 66 -15.25 -6.63 -9.53
CA SER A 66 -15.98 -5.35 -9.50
C SER A 66 -15.97 -4.65 -10.85
#